data_AF-A0A951HYJ9-F1
#
_entry.id   AF-A0A951HYJ9-F1
#
_cell.length_a   1.000
_cell.length_b   1.000
_cell.length_c   1.000
_cell.angle_alpha   90.00
_cell.angle_beta   90.00
_cell.angle_gamma   90.00
#
_symmetry.space_group_name_H-M   'P 1'
#
loop_
_entity.id
_entity.type
_entity.pdbx_description
1 polymer ?
#
loop_
_entity_poly.entity_id
_entity_poly.type
_entity_poly.pdbx_seq_one_letter_code
_entity_poly.pdbx_strand_id
1 'polypeptide(L)'
;MKLSRTERWILSNQFRILEALYPNEAEDFADAREIVERGYELHYDWITQYISEDVMKADESSEVIKILSMFRALKYSFKALDNKSGIEEWQIDFAGFDGNSEGKQMVYAKYFCNSEGGKFTELNIGDDFNSHCPTIDRYRRMLAEWEKSSDRNKLMREDILRIISA
;
A
#
# COMPACT_ATOMS: atom_id res chain seq x y z
N MET A 1 14.74 11.03 13.89
CA MET A 1 13.95 10.77 15.13
C MET A 1 14.53 11.47 16.38
N LYS A 2 13.70 11.83 17.39
CA LYS A 2 14.17 12.29 18.72
C LYS A 2 13.55 11.45 19.84
N LEU A 3 14.37 11.03 20.81
CA LEU A 3 13.93 10.17 21.93
C LEU A 3 14.19 10.83 23.28
N SER A 4 13.17 10.84 24.14
CA SER A 4 13.27 11.23 25.55
C SER A 4 14.11 10.22 26.34
N ARG A 5 14.60 10.64 27.53
CA ARG A 5 15.34 9.73 28.42
C ARG A 5 14.52 8.50 28.81
N THR A 6 13.20 8.66 28.99
CA THR A 6 12.29 7.55 29.32
C THR A 6 12.16 6.58 28.16
N GLU A 7 12.01 7.05 26.93
CA GLU A 7 11.94 6.20 25.74
C GLU A 7 13.25 5.43 25.52
N ARG A 8 14.41 6.09 25.69
CA ARG A 8 15.72 5.41 25.61
C ARG A 8 15.89 4.35 26.68
N TRP A 9 15.37 4.58 27.89
CA TRP A 9 15.37 3.57 28.95
C TRP A 9 14.48 2.38 28.63
N ILE A 10 13.27 2.61 28.08
CA ILE A 10 12.37 1.55 27.62
C ILE A 10 13.03 0.72 26.51
N LEU A 11 13.59 1.38 25.48
CA LEU A 11 14.27 0.72 24.36
C LEU A 11 15.49 -0.07 24.83
N SER A 12 16.31 0.49 25.71
CA SER A 12 17.46 -0.23 26.31
C SER A 12 17.01 -1.54 26.99
N ASN A 13 15.92 -1.51 27.75
CA ASN A 13 15.37 -2.72 28.37
C ASN A 13 14.84 -3.71 27.32
N GLN A 14 14.19 -3.23 26.25
CA GLN A 14 13.70 -4.08 25.16
C GLN A 14 14.85 -4.77 24.41
N PHE A 15 15.92 -4.05 24.07
CA PHE A 15 17.08 -4.64 23.42
C PHE A 15 17.74 -5.72 24.28
N ARG A 16 17.87 -5.51 25.61
CA ARG A 16 18.37 -6.56 26.52
C ARG A 16 17.51 -7.82 26.51
N ILE A 17 16.19 -7.67 26.38
CA ILE A 17 15.28 -8.81 26.26
C ILE A 17 15.49 -9.51 24.91
N LEU A 18 15.60 -8.75 23.81
CA LEU A 18 15.82 -9.29 22.47
C LEU A 18 17.17 -10.02 22.34
N GLU A 19 18.26 -9.48 22.93
CA GLU A 19 19.57 -10.13 23.05
C GLU A 19 19.45 -11.53 23.68
N ALA A 20 18.60 -11.67 24.71
CA ALA A 20 18.39 -12.95 25.39
C ALA A 20 17.49 -13.93 24.62
N LEU A 21 16.56 -13.41 23.81
CA LEU A 21 15.58 -14.21 23.06
C LEU A 21 16.11 -14.66 21.68
N TYR A 22 16.98 -13.86 21.07
CA TYR A 22 17.45 -14.02 19.69
C TYR A 22 18.99 -14.00 19.64
N PRO A 23 19.65 -15.12 20.01
CA PRO A 23 21.11 -15.15 20.15
C PRO A 23 21.89 -14.93 18.85
N ASN A 24 21.29 -15.21 17.69
CA ASN A 24 21.96 -15.01 16.40
C ASN A 24 22.01 -13.53 16.00
N GLU A 25 21.07 -12.73 16.51
CA GLU A 25 20.91 -11.30 16.27
C GLU A 25 21.34 -10.45 17.48
N ALA A 26 21.88 -11.08 18.54
CA ALA A 26 22.18 -10.41 19.79
C ALA A 26 23.23 -9.29 19.65
N GLU A 27 24.17 -9.42 18.71
CA GLU A 27 25.15 -8.36 18.41
C GLU A 27 24.46 -7.11 17.85
N ASP A 28 23.55 -7.26 16.88
CA ASP A 28 22.77 -6.16 16.31
C ASP A 28 21.94 -5.43 17.38
N PHE A 29 21.34 -6.18 18.31
CA PHE A 29 20.57 -5.61 19.42
C PHE A 29 21.46 -4.93 20.46
N ALA A 30 22.65 -5.46 20.74
CA ALA A 30 23.62 -4.84 21.65
C ALA A 30 24.11 -3.49 21.10
N ASP A 31 24.37 -3.41 19.80
CA ASP A 31 24.74 -2.17 19.11
C ASP A 31 23.61 -1.13 19.19
N ALA A 32 22.37 -1.55 18.88
CA ALA A 32 21.20 -0.68 19.00
C ALA A 32 20.97 -0.20 20.44
N ARG A 33 21.22 -1.06 21.43
CA ARG A 33 21.17 -0.71 22.86
C ARG A 33 22.20 0.35 23.23
N GLU A 34 23.45 0.20 22.79
CA GLU A 34 24.50 1.17 23.07
C GLU A 34 24.13 2.55 22.49
N ILE A 35 23.64 2.59 21.25
CA ILE A 35 23.18 3.82 20.57
C ILE A 35 22.16 4.58 21.44
N VAL A 36 21.15 3.89 21.97
CA VAL A 36 20.11 4.54 22.81
C VAL A 36 20.60 4.87 24.21
N GLU A 37 21.44 4.04 24.84
CA GLU A 37 22.01 4.29 26.17
C GLU A 37 22.94 5.51 26.17
N ARG A 38 23.82 5.61 25.16
CA ARG A 38 24.80 6.71 25.03
C ARG A 38 24.22 8.00 24.48
N GLY A 39 23.07 7.92 23.81
CA GLY A 39 22.42 9.12 23.27
C GLY A 39 22.95 9.53 21.92
N TYR A 40 23.37 8.58 21.07
CA TYR A 40 23.92 8.87 19.74
C TYR A 40 22.80 9.23 18.74
N GLU A 41 22.24 10.44 18.87
CA GLU A 41 21.05 10.90 18.13
C GLU A 41 21.17 10.73 16.61
N LEU A 42 22.37 10.94 16.04
CA LEU A 42 22.62 10.72 14.61
C LEU A 42 22.29 9.29 14.13
N HIS A 43 22.42 8.29 15.00
CA HIS A 43 22.28 6.88 14.65
C HIS A 43 20.89 6.32 14.93
N TYR A 44 19.97 7.14 15.46
CA TYR A 44 18.60 6.70 15.75
C TYR A 44 17.86 6.25 14.49
N ASP A 45 18.06 6.95 13.38
CA ASP A 45 17.39 6.62 12.13
C ASP A 45 17.92 5.32 11.51
N TRP A 46 19.17 4.93 11.81
CA TRP A 46 19.77 3.69 11.30
C TRP A 46 19.12 2.46 11.94
N ILE A 47 18.89 2.50 13.26
CA ILE A 47 18.27 1.40 13.99
C ILE A 47 16.74 1.34 13.80
N THR A 48 16.15 2.36 13.19
CA THR A 48 14.71 2.41 12.85
C THR A 48 14.43 2.48 11.36
N GLN A 49 15.41 2.25 10.48
CA GLN A 49 15.27 2.44 9.03
C GLN A 49 14.15 1.59 8.38
N TYR A 50 13.78 0.46 9.00
CA TYR A 50 12.69 -0.41 8.54
C TYR A 50 11.31 0.10 8.96
N ILE A 51 11.25 1.13 9.81
CA ILE A 51 10.03 1.81 10.22
C ILE A 51 9.93 3.08 9.37
N SER A 52 8.97 3.11 8.45
CA SER A 52 8.74 4.28 7.60
C SER A 52 8.44 5.53 8.43
N GLU A 53 9.20 6.61 8.23
CA GLU A 53 8.83 7.94 8.75
C GLU A 53 7.57 8.48 8.06
N ASP A 54 7.34 8.05 6.82
CA ASP A 54 6.28 8.55 5.99
C ASP A 54 4.99 7.79 6.27
N VAL A 55 4.23 8.27 7.25
CA VAL A 55 2.98 7.65 7.72
C VAL A 55 1.91 7.78 6.64
N MET A 56 1.33 6.65 6.24
CA MET A 56 0.11 6.65 5.41
C MET A 56 -1.09 6.99 6.29
N LYS A 57 -1.79 8.06 5.95
CA LYS A 57 -2.98 8.48 6.70
C LYS A 57 -4.17 7.58 6.38
N ALA A 58 -5.13 7.53 7.30
CA ALA A 58 -6.30 6.65 7.17
C ALA A 58 -7.16 6.95 5.93
N ASP A 59 -7.25 8.21 5.54
CA ASP A 59 -7.95 8.66 4.32
C ASP A 59 -7.20 8.23 3.05
N GLU A 60 -5.87 8.35 3.02
CA GLU A 60 -5.02 7.83 1.93
C GLU A 60 -5.20 6.31 1.78
N SER A 61 -5.16 5.56 2.88
CA SER A 61 -5.38 4.11 2.88
C SER A 61 -6.79 3.75 2.41
N SER A 62 -7.81 4.51 2.85
CA SER A 62 -9.20 4.32 2.44
C SER A 62 -9.38 4.57 0.94
N GLU A 63 -8.73 5.60 0.39
CA GLU A 63 -8.73 5.90 -1.05
C GLU A 63 -8.18 4.71 -1.85
N VAL A 64 -7.02 4.16 -1.49
CA VAL A 64 -6.45 3.00 -2.18
C VAL A 64 -7.39 1.78 -2.12
N ILE A 65 -8.01 1.50 -0.96
CA ILE A 65 -8.97 0.39 -0.85
C ILE A 65 -10.19 0.61 -1.76
N LYS A 66 -10.69 1.85 -1.87
CA LYS A 66 -11.78 2.17 -2.81
C LYS A 66 -11.35 1.98 -4.26
N ILE A 67 -10.15 2.41 -4.63
CA ILE A 67 -9.58 2.21 -5.96
C ILE A 67 -9.52 0.71 -6.29
N LEU A 68 -8.96 -0.11 -5.40
CA LEU A 68 -8.91 -1.56 -5.59
C LEU A 68 -10.33 -2.18 -5.67
N SER A 69 -11.28 -1.70 -4.88
CA SER A 69 -12.68 -2.15 -4.93
C SER A 69 -13.35 -1.83 -6.27
N MET A 70 -13.10 -0.65 -6.82
CA MET A 70 -13.56 -0.26 -8.15
C MET A 70 -12.96 -1.15 -9.24
N PHE A 71 -11.65 -1.38 -9.22
CA PHE A 71 -10.99 -2.26 -10.21
C PHE A 71 -11.47 -3.70 -10.13
N ARG A 72 -11.72 -4.22 -8.92
CA ARG A 72 -12.39 -5.51 -8.71
C ARG A 72 -13.77 -5.53 -9.38
N ALA A 73 -14.59 -4.50 -9.15
CA ALA A 73 -15.93 -4.42 -9.72
C ALA A 73 -15.89 -4.36 -11.25
N LEU A 74 -14.99 -3.55 -11.83
CA LEU A 74 -14.74 -3.47 -13.26
C LEU A 74 -14.36 -4.84 -13.84
N LYS A 75 -13.38 -5.51 -13.23
CA LYS A 75 -12.88 -6.82 -13.68
C LYS A 75 -13.96 -7.90 -13.67
N TYR A 76 -14.71 -8.02 -12.57
CA TYR A 76 -15.77 -9.03 -12.48
C TYR A 76 -16.98 -8.71 -13.34
N SER A 77 -17.40 -7.44 -13.41
CA SER A 77 -18.53 -7.02 -14.24
C SER A 77 -18.22 -7.20 -15.72
N PHE A 78 -17.02 -6.81 -16.17
CA PHE A 78 -16.58 -7.04 -17.53
C PHE A 78 -16.56 -8.52 -17.91
N LYS A 79 -16.07 -9.39 -17.02
CA LYS A 79 -16.11 -10.85 -17.25
C LYS A 79 -17.53 -11.38 -17.45
N ALA A 80 -18.52 -10.80 -16.78
CA ALA A 80 -19.92 -11.18 -16.85
C ALA A 80 -20.70 -10.56 -18.02
N LEU A 81 -20.11 -9.63 -18.79
CA LEU A 81 -20.78 -9.03 -19.95
C LEU A 81 -20.84 -9.99 -21.14
N ASP A 82 -22.03 -10.13 -21.73
CA ASP A 82 -22.23 -10.81 -23.01
C ASP A 82 -21.62 -9.99 -24.18
N ASN A 83 -21.77 -8.66 -24.14
CA ASN A 83 -21.24 -7.74 -25.14
C ASN A 83 -20.14 -6.86 -24.55
N LYS A 84 -18.90 -7.07 -25.01
CA LYS A 84 -17.71 -6.34 -24.58
C LYS A 84 -17.23 -5.30 -25.58
N SER A 85 -17.96 -5.07 -26.68
CA SER A 85 -17.53 -4.15 -27.74
C SER A 85 -17.27 -2.74 -27.20
N GLY A 86 -16.10 -2.19 -27.55
CA GLY A 86 -15.68 -0.84 -27.15
C GLY A 86 -15.03 -0.76 -25.76
N ILE A 87 -14.76 -1.90 -25.11
CA ILE A 87 -14.01 -1.97 -23.86
C ILE A 87 -12.81 -2.89 -24.08
N GLU A 88 -11.61 -2.34 -24.00
CA GLU A 88 -10.38 -3.12 -24.04
C GLU A 88 -9.97 -3.57 -22.62
N GLU A 89 -9.39 -4.76 -22.50
CA GLU A 89 -9.07 -5.36 -21.19
C GLU A 89 -8.07 -4.50 -20.39
N TRP A 90 -7.09 -3.89 -21.07
CA TRP A 90 -6.12 -3.00 -20.43
C TRP A 90 -6.75 -1.75 -19.81
N GLN A 91 -7.95 -1.33 -20.23
CA GLN A 91 -8.64 -0.15 -19.69
C GLN A 91 -9.30 -0.44 -18.33
N ILE A 92 -9.56 -1.71 -18.03
CA ILE A 92 -10.18 -2.16 -16.77
C ILE A 92 -9.18 -2.84 -15.84
N ASP A 93 -7.93 -3.02 -16.28
CA ASP A 93 -6.87 -3.58 -15.46
C ASP A 93 -6.27 -2.51 -14.53
N PHE A 94 -6.04 -2.92 -13.28
CA PHE A 94 -5.31 -2.11 -12.32
C PHE A 94 -3.84 -2.05 -12.73
N ALA A 95 -3.29 -0.85 -12.90
CA ALA A 95 -1.92 -0.66 -13.40
C ALA A 95 -0.91 -0.39 -12.29
N GLY A 96 -1.35 -0.31 -11.03
CA GLY A 96 -0.51 0.12 -9.92
C GLY A 96 -0.42 1.64 -9.77
N PHE A 97 0.64 2.09 -9.11
CA PHE A 97 0.90 3.48 -8.75
C PHE A 97 2.34 3.85 -9.14
N ASP A 98 2.61 5.14 -9.35
CA ASP A 98 3.95 5.59 -9.72
C ASP A 98 4.93 5.41 -8.55
N GLY A 99 6.00 4.66 -8.77
CA GLY A 99 7.02 4.42 -7.74
C GLY A 99 7.75 5.69 -7.29
N ASN A 100 7.75 6.76 -8.09
CA ASN A 100 8.46 8.00 -7.75
C ASN A 100 7.62 8.97 -6.90
N SER A 101 6.32 9.09 -7.18
CA SER A 101 5.44 10.08 -6.54
C SER A 101 4.28 9.49 -5.73
N GLU A 102 4.00 8.19 -5.88
CA GLU A 102 2.86 7.49 -5.28
C GLU A 102 3.32 6.22 -4.52
N GLY A 103 4.55 6.22 -4.01
CA GLY A 103 5.19 5.05 -3.41
C GLY A 103 4.43 4.43 -2.24
N LYS A 104 3.77 5.24 -1.39
CA LYS A 104 2.92 4.72 -0.30
C LYS A 104 1.75 3.91 -0.85
N GLN A 105 1.05 4.46 -1.83
CA GLN A 105 -0.10 3.84 -2.46
C GLN A 105 0.32 2.55 -3.15
N MET A 106 1.47 2.57 -3.83
CA MET A 106 2.07 1.40 -4.47
C MET A 106 2.31 0.26 -3.49
N VAL A 107 3.06 0.50 -2.41
CA VAL A 107 3.39 -0.52 -1.41
C VAL A 107 2.14 -1.01 -0.68
N TYR A 108 1.18 -0.11 -0.41
CA TYR A 108 -0.08 -0.48 0.24
C TYR A 108 -0.98 -1.34 -0.65
N ALA A 109 -1.05 -1.03 -1.95
CA ALA A 109 -1.75 -1.88 -2.92
C ALA A 109 -1.09 -3.25 -3.05
N LYS A 110 0.25 -3.28 -3.13
CA LYS A 110 1.03 -4.52 -3.15
C LYS A 110 0.73 -5.37 -1.92
N TYR A 111 0.66 -4.78 -0.72
CA TYR A 111 0.28 -5.50 0.50
C TYR A 111 -1.08 -6.22 0.36
N PHE A 112 -2.09 -5.61 -0.24
CA PHE A 112 -3.42 -6.23 -0.38
C PHE A 112 -3.55 -7.24 -1.51
N CYS A 113 -2.74 -7.10 -2.56
CA CYS A 113 -2.82 -7.93 -3.76
C CYS A 113 -1.80 -9.09 -3.76
N ASN A 114 -0.65 -8.94 -3.10
CA ASN A 114 0.43 -9.94 -3.10
C ASN A 114 0.51 -10.75 -1.79
N SER A 115 -0.21 -10.38 -0.73
CA SER A 115 -0.22 -11.17 0.50
C SER A 115 -1.01 -12.47 0.33
N GLU A 116 -0.50 -13.58 0.89
CA GLU A 116 -1.31 -14.78 1.08
C GLU A 116 -2.54 -14.43 1.94
N GLY A 117 -3.73 -14.70 1.42
CA GLY A 117 -4.99 -14.26 2.04
C GLY A 117 -5.32 -12.77 1.84
N GLY A 118 -4.60 -12.08 0.95
CA GLY A 118 -4.84 -10.69 0.56
C GLY A 118 -6.27 -10.47 0.07
N LYS A 119 -6.82 -9.30 0.37
CA LYS A 119 -8.23 -8.99 0.06
C LYS A 119 -8.49 -8.80 -1.42
N PHE A 120 -7.48 -8.61 -2.28
CA PHE A 120 -7.60 -8.24 -3.70
C PHE A 120 -6.62 -9.00 -4.61
N THR A 121 -6.37 -10.28 -4.34
CA THR A 121 -5.37 -11.09 -5.07
C THR A 121 -5.65 -11.21 -6.57
N GLU A 122 -6.89 -11.05 -7.02
CA GLU A 122 -7.23 -11.04 -8.44
C GLU A 122 -6.75 -9.79 -9.19
N LEU A 123 -6.29 -8.77 -8.47
CA LEU A 123 -5.67 -7.55 -9.01
C LEU A 123 -4.14 -7.57 -8.90
N ASN A 124 -3.56 -8.74 -8.61
CA ASN A 124 -2.12 -8.90 -8.58
C ASN A 124 -1.50 -8.70 -9.98
N ILE A 125 -0.48 -7.83 -10.05
CA ILE A 125 0.24 -7.45 -11.27
C ILE A 125 1.74 -7.80 -11.19
N GLY A 126 2.11 -8.74 -10.34
CA GLY A 126 3.50 -9.16 -10.12
C GLY A 126 4.17 -8.36 -9.01
N ASP A 127 5.50 -8.27 -9.03
CA ASP A 127 6.25 -7.72 -7.90
C ASP A 127 6.42 -6.20 -7.93
N ASP A 128 6.33 -5.56 -9.10
CA ASP A 128 6.71 -4.16 -9.25
C ASP A 128 5.63 -3.21 -8.70
N PHE A 129 4.35 -3.46 -9.00
CA PHE A 129 3.22 -2.55 -8.71
C PHE A 129 3.40 -1.11 -9.21
N ASN A 130 4.48 -0.86 -9.94
CA ASN A 130 4.89 0.42 -10.46
C ASN A 130 4.25 0.64 -11.82
N SER A 131 3.40 1.66 -11.91
CA SER A 131 2.77 2.04 -13.19
C SER A 131 3.74 2.78 -14.12
N HIS A 132 4.92 3.18 -13.63
CA HIS A 132 5.90 4.05 -14.30
C HIS A 132 5.35 5.42 -14.76
N CYS A 133 4.14 5.79 -14.33
CA CYS A 133 3.52 7.08 -14.58
C CYS A 133 2.43 7.37 -13.53
N PRO A 134 2.21 8.64 -13.12
CA PRO A 134 1.21 8.96 -12.10
C PRO A 134 -0.20 8.47 -12.46
N THR A 135 -0.87 7.76 -11.54
CA THR A 135 -2.20 7.19 -11.77
C THR A 135 -3.28 7.72 -10.85
N ILE A 136 -2.94 8.32 -9.71
CA ILE A 136 -3.90 8.65 -8.65
C ILE A 136 -5.01 9.58 -9.13
N ASP A 137 -4.68 10.61 -9.91
CA ASP A 137 -5.67 11.57 -10.39
C ASP A 137 -6.62 10.96 -11.42
N ARG A 138 -6.14 10.03 -12.25
CA ARG A 138 -6.99 9.24 -13.14
C ARG A 138 -7.94 8.38 -12.31
N TYR A 139 -7.42 7.66 -11.32
CA TYR A 139 -8.23 6.78 -10.47
C TYR A 139 -9.28 7.55 -9.67
N ARG A 140 -9.01 8.79 -9.23
CA ARG A 140 -9.99 9.67 -8.61
C ARG A 140 -11.15 10.03 -9.54
N ARG A 141 -10.86 10.34 -10.81
CA ARG A 141 -11.92 10.62 -11.81
C ARG A 141 -12.76 9.38 -12.10
N MET A 142 -12.11 8.24 -12.26
CA MET A 142 -12.79 6.95 -12.42
C MET A 142 -13.68 6.63 -11.20
N LEU A 143 -13.17 6.85 -9.98
CA LEU A 143 -13.93 6.64 -8.75
C LEU A 143 -15.18 7.52 -8.69
N ALA A 144 -15.09 8.78 -9.11
CA ALA A 144 -16.23 9.68 -9.14
C ALA A 144 -17.34 9.18 -10.09
N GLU A 145 -16.98 8.55 -11.22
CA GLU A 145 -17.96 7.94 -12.14
C GLU A 145 -18.50 6.60 -11.62
N TRP A 146 -17.69 5.83 -10.91
CA TRP A 146 -18.09 4.58 -10.27
C TRP A 146 -19.08 4.80 -9.12
N GLU A 147 -18.90 5.87 -8.35
CA GLU A 147 -19.82 6.25 -7.27
C GLU A 147 -21.23 6.64 -7.76
N LYS A 148 -21.38 6.94 -9.06
CA LYS A 148 -22.69 7.22 -9.69
C LYS A 148 -23.45 5.95 -10.12
N SER A 149 -22.79 4.79 -10.12
CA SER A 149 -23.44 3.53 -10.49
C SER A 149 -24.45 3.09 -9.42
N SER A 150 -25.61 2.60 -9.87
CA SER A 150 -26.69 2.16 -8.98
C SER A 150 -26.29 0.96 -8.13
N ASP A 151 -25.56 0.01 -8.71
CA ASP A 151 -24.88 -1.08 -8.02
C ASP A 151 -23.38 -1.04 -8.33
N ARG A 152 -22.58 -0.72 -7.31
CA ARG A 152 -21.12 -0.58 -7.42
C ARG A 152 -20.37 -1.90 -7.58
N ASN A 153 -21.02 -3.04 -7.33
CA ASN A 153 -20.41 -4.36 -7.49
C ASN A 153 -20.84 -5.06 -8.79
N LYS A 154 -21.96 -4.65 -9.39
CA LYS A 154 -22.51 -5.22 -10.63
C LYS A 154 -22.73 -4.11 -11.65
N LEU A 155 -21.65 -3.77 -12.35
CA LEU A 155 -21.63 -2.67 -13.31
C LEU A 155 -22.23 -3.12 -14.65
N MET A 156 -23.10 -2.29 -15.22
CA MET A 156 -23.57 -2.48 -16.59
C MET A 156 -22.49 -2.02 -17.57
N ARG A 157 -22.62 -2.41 -18.85
CA ARG A 157 -21.67 -1.99 -19.90
C ARG A 157 -21.52 -0.47 -19.95
N GLU A 158 -22.62 0.26 -19.79
CA GLU A 158 -22.66 1.72 -19.80
C GLU A 158 -21.93 2.32 -18.59
N ASP A 159 -22.00 1.68 -17.42
CA ASP A 159 -21.22 2.08 -16.25
C ASP A 159 -19.72 1.91 -16.51
N ILE A 160 -19.31 0.74 -17.04
CA ILE A 160 -17.90 0.47 -17.35
C ILE A 160 -17.35 1.50 -18.33
N LEU A 161 -18.07 1.77 -19.43
CA LEU A 161 -17.67 2.78 -20.43
C LEU A 161 -17.55 4.18 -19.83
N ARG A 162 -18.49 4.58 -18.96
CA ARG A 162 -18.44 5.87 -18.27
C ARG A 162 -17.21 5.97 -17.36
N ILE A 163 -16.93 4.91 -16.60
CA ILE A 163 -15.81 4.87 -15.65
C ILE A 163 -14.46 4.93 -16.37
N ILE A 164 -14.23 4.09 -17.39
CA ILE A 164 -12.92 4.03 -18.08
C ILE A 164 -12.64 5.26 -18.96
N SER A 165 -13.65 6.07 -19.27
CA SER A 165 -13.53 7.28 -20.09
C SER A 165 -13.27 8.56 -19.27
N ALA A 166 -13.13 8.45 -17.94
CA ALA A 166 -13.02 9.56 -17.00
C ALA A 166 -11.63 10.24 -16.93
#